data_AF-A0A9X4NBR7-F1
#
_entry.id   AF-A0A9X4NBR7-F1
#
_cell.length_a   1.000
_cell.length_b   1.000
_cell.length_c   1.000
_cell.angle_alpha   90.00
_cell.angle_beta   90.00
_cell.angle_gamma   90.00
#
_symmetry.space_group_name_H-M   'P 1'
#
loop_
_entity.id
_entity.type
_entity.pdbx_description
1 polymer ?
#
loop_
_entity_poly.entity_id
_entity_poly.type
_entity_poly.pdbx_seq_one_letter_code
_entity_poly.pdbx_strand_id
1 'polypeptide(L)' 'MKKSGLIVKSYTLYDGKKNILKYHSFVFNEQQNKAITDTINKFRKKNGLKVID' A
#
# COMPACT_ATOMS: atom_id res chain seq x y z
N MET A 1 -6.87 18.53 -9.78
CA MET A 1 -6.18 17.28 -10.17
C MET A 1 -6.80 16.12 -9.40
N LYS A 2 -7.43 15.16 -10.09
CA LYS A 2 -8.00 13.97 -9.44
C LYS A 2 -6.85 13.03 -9.08
N LYS A 3 -6.65 12.75 -7.79
CA LYS A 3 -5.71 11.74 -7.29
C LYS A 3 -6.28 10.36 -7.67
N SER A 4 -5.78 9.74 -8.74
CA SER A 4 -5.94 8.29 -8.94
C SER A 4 -4.95 7.58 -8.02
N GLY A 5 -5.38 6.53 -7.32
CA GLY A 5 -4.53 5.74 -6.44
C GLY A 5 -5.23 5.19 -5.22
N LEU A 6 -4.88 3.97 -4.81
CA LEU A 6 -5.25 3.44 -3.50
C LEU A 6 -4.36 4.11 -2.43
N ILE A 7 -4.93 5.05 -1.68
CA ILE A 7 -4.21 5.73 -0.58
C ILE A 7 -4.39 4.91 0.70
N VAL A 8 -3.37 4.16 1.10
CA VAL A 8 -3.34 3.48 2.40
C VAL A 8 -3.05 4.49 3.50
N LYS A 9 -4.05 4.85 4.30
CA LYS A 9 -3.93 5.83 5.41
C LYS A 9 -3.39 5.23 6.69
N SER A 10 -3.62 3.94 6.91
CA SER A 10 -3.16 3.20 8.08
C SER A 10 -3.19 1.70 7.81
N TYR A 11 -2.36 0.95 8.51
CA TYR A 11 -2.51 -0.49 8.66
C TYR A 11 -2.22 -0.87 10.11
N THR A 12 -2.87 -1.94 10.57
CA THR A 12 -2.63 -2.53 11.89
C THR A 12 -2.07 -3.92 11.68
N LEU A 13 -0.91 -4.19 12.28
CA LEU A 13 -0.33 -5.53 12.26
C LEU A 13 -0.87 -6.33 13.44
N TYR A 14 -1.33 -7.55 13.19
CA TYR A 14 -1.80 -8.47 14.21
C TYR A 14 -0.91 -9.71 14.29
N ASP A 15 -0.85 -10.35 15.46
CA ASP A 15 -0.28 -11.68 15.61
C ASP A 15 -1.27 -12.78 15.15
N GLY A 16 -0.84 -14.04 15.18
CA GLY A 16 -1.69 -15.19 14.84
C GLY A 16 -2.91 -15.39 15.76
N LYS A 17 -2.98 -14.67 16.89
CA LYS A 17 -4.10 -14.66 17.85
C LYS A 17 -4.93 -13.38 17.75
N LYS A 18 -4.70 -12.53 16.74
CA LYS A 18 -5.35 -11.25 16.50
C LYS A 18 -5.08 -10.17 17.56
N ASN A 19 -3.98 -10.27 18.31
CA ASN A 19 -3.51 -9.17 19.16
C ASN A 19 -2.77 -8.13 18.32
N ILE A 20 -2.92 -6.84 18.65
CA ILE A 20 -2.24 -5.75 17.93
C ILE A 20 -0.75 -5.78 18.27
N LEU A 21 0.08 -5.97 17.24
CA LEU A 21 1.53 -5.96 17.35
C LEU A 21 2.12 -4.56 17.12
N LYS A 22 1.54 -3.78 16.21
CA LYS A 22 2.04 -2.44 15.88
C LYS A 22 0.94 -1.56 15.26
N TYR A 23 0.82 -0.35 15.79
CA TYR A 23 0.15 0.76 15.13
C TYR A 23 1.22 1.57 14.37
N HIS A 24 1.14 1.60 13.04
CA HIS A 24 2.09 2.37 12.24
C HIS A 24 1.36 3.35 11.32
N SER A 25 1.13 4.55 11.84
CA SER A 25 0.69 5.70 11.05
C SER A 25 1.93 6.37 10.44
N PHE A 26 2.40 5.87 9.29
CA PHE A 26 3.32 6.64 8.46
C PHE A 26 2.52 7.46 7.46
N VAL A 27 2.74 8.78 7.45
CA VAL A 27 2.39 9.60 6.30
C VAL A 27 3.52 9.44 5.30
N PHE A 28 3.37 8.48 4.38
CA PHE A 28 4.32 8.33 3.29
C PHE A 28 4.32 9.60 2.43
N ASN A 29 5.51 10.11 2.13
CA ASN A 29 5.65 11.21 1.21
C ASN A 29 5.33 10.76 -0.23
N GLU A 30 5.23 11.71 -1.15
CA GLU A 30 4.84 11.42 -2.54
C GLU A 30 5.79 10.45 -3.25
N GLN A 31 7.10 10.56 -3.01
CA GLN A 31 8.10 9.66 -3.60
C GLN A 31 7.96 8.22 -3.08
N GLN A 32 7.72 8.07 -1.78
CA GLN A 32 7.50 6.76 -1.16
C GLN A 32 6.22 6.10 -1.68
N ASN A 33 5.14 6.87 -1.81
CA ASN A 33 3.89 6.37 -2.39
C ASN A 33 4.08 5.90 -3.83
N LYS A 34 4.81 6.68 -4.65
CA LYS A 34 5.10 6.30 -6.04
C LYS A 34 5.88 4.99 -6.11
N ALA A 35 6.94 4.83 -5.31
CA ALA A 35 7.75 3.62 -5.29
C ALA A 35 6.95 2.37 -4.87
N ILE A 36 6.06 2.52 -3.90
CA ILE A 36 5.17 1.44 -3.45
C ILE A 36 4.18 1.07 -4.57
N THR A 37 3.55 2.06 -5.19
CA THR A 37 2.63 1.84 -6.32
C THR A 37 3.31 1.13 -7.49
N ASP A 38 4.53 1.54 -7.86
CA ASP A 38 5.30 0.91 -8.93
C ASP A 38 5.59 -0.57 -8.62
N THR A 39 5.95 -0.87 -7.37
CA THR A 39 6.21 -2.24 -6.91
C THR A 39 4.95 -3.10 -6.97
N ILE A 40 3.82 -2.57 -6.50
CA ILE A 40 2.52 -3.25 -6.56
C ILE A 40 2.11 -3.49 -8.01
N ASN A 41 2.24 -2.50 -8.89
CA ASN A 41 1.88 -2.63 -10.30
C ASN A 41 2.77 -3.64 -11.05
N LYS A 42 4.06 -3.71 -10.71
CA LYS A 42 4.97 -4.75 -11.24
C LYS A 42 4.49 -6.15 -10.85
N PHE A 43 4.12 -6.36 -9.58
CA PHE A 43 3.55 -7.63 -9.13
C PHE A 43 2.24 -7.94 -9.85
N ARG A 44 1.34 -6.97 -9.97
CA ARG A 44 0.03 -7.16 -10.60
C ARG A 44 0.15 -7.53 -12.07
N LYS A 45 1.00 -6.80 -12.82
CA LYS A 45 1.29 -7.11 -14.23
C LYS A 45 1.86 -8.52 -14.41
N LYS A 46 2.79 -8.94 -13.53
CA LYS A 46 3.35 -10.30 -13.56
C LYS A 46 2.29 -11.39 -13.38
N ASN A 47 1.23 -11.10 -12.62
CA ASN A 47 0.17 -12.04 -12.30
C ASN A 47 -1.12 -11.81 -13.11
N GLY A 48 -1.08 -11.01 -14.19
CA GLY A 48 -2.26 -10.71 -15.02
C GLY A 48 -3.35 -9.90 -14.31
N LEU A 49 -3.03 -9.27 -13.18
CA LEU A 49 -3.96 -8.45 -12.40
C LEU A 49 -3.96 -7.01 -12.93
N LYS A 50 -5.14 -6.38 -12.94
CA LYS A 50 -5.33 -4.99 -13.41
C LYS A 50 -4.49 -4.01 -12.58
N VAL A 51 -3.64 -3.20 -13.21
CA VAL A 51 -2.84 -2.16 -12.51
C VAL A 51 -3.73 -1.09 -11.87
N ILE A 52 -3.19 -0.43 -10.84
CA ILE A 52 -3.85 0.64 -10.10
C ILE A 52 -3.14 1.95 -10.48
N ASP A 53 -3.90 2.86 -11.08
CA ASP A 53 -3.50 4.27 -11.33
C ASP A 53 -3.64 5.11 -10.07
#